data_AF-A0AAV2MDP8-F1
#
_entry.id   AF-A0AAV2MDP8-F1
#
_cell.length_a   1.000
_cell.length_b   1.000
_cell.length_c   1.000
_cell.angle_alpha   90.00
_cell.angle_beta   90.00
_cell.angle_gamma   90.00
#
_symmetry.space_group_name_H-M   'P 1'
#
loop_
_entity.id
_entity.type
_entity.pdbx_description
1 polymer ?
#
loop_
_entity_poly.entity_id
_entity_poly.type
_entity_poly.pdbx_seq_one_letter_code
_entity_poly.pdbx_strand_id
1 'polypeptide(L)'
;MAVIIFVFVVHTPASQCNKSELFSSFSTSGLSDIPGEAMVKLYCPKCMDVYTPKSSKHHHTDGAYFGTGFPHMLYMVHPEYRPKRPANQFVPRLYGFKIHPMAYQLQLQAASSFKSPVKSTR
;
A
#
# COMPACT_ATOMS: atom_id res chain seq x y z
N MET A 1 14.38 14.71 21.81
CA MET A 1 12.90 14.65 22.00
C MET A 1 12.11 14.84 20.70
N ALA A 2 12.51 15.72 19.77
CA ALA A 2 11.82 15.93 18.48
C ALA A 2 11.89 14.75 17.47
N VAL A 3 12.79 13.78 17.67
CA VAL A 3 13.03 12.68 16.72
C VAL A 3 12.04 11.51 16.90
N ILE A 4 11.44 11.36 18.09
CA ILE A 4 10.56 10.20 18.40
C ILE A 4 9.20 10.29 17.67
N ILE A 5 8.77 11.49 17.27
CA ILE A 5 7.47 11.70 16.59
C ILE A 5 7.53 11.38 15.08
N PHE A 6 8.71 11.45 14.47
CA PHE A 6 8.87 11.18 13.03
C PHE A 6 8.79 9.70 12.64
N VAL A 7 8.90 8.78 13.59
CA VAL A 7 9.06 7.34 13.29
C VAL A 7 7.73 6.61 13.05
N PHE A 8 6.58 7.17 13.45
CA PHE A 8 5.32 6.39 13.51
C PHE A 8 4.31 6.59 12.37
N VAL A 9 4.60 7.40 11.35
CA VAL A 9 3.61 7.69 10.30
C VAL A 9 4.13 7.30 8.92
N VAL A 10 4.39 6.01 8.75
CA VAL A 10 4.18 5.37 7.45
C VAL A 10 3.07 4.35 7.65
N HIS A 11 1.83 4.86 7.67
CA HIS A 11 0.64 4.02 7.65
C HIS A 11 0.54 3.39 6.26
N THR A 12 1.09 2.20 6.09
CA THR A 12 0.77 1.40 4.90
C THR A 12 -0.64 0.83 5.06
N PRO A 13 -1.52 0.92 4.05
CA PRO A 13 -2.83 0.24 4.05
C PRO A 13 -2.70 -1.30 4.17
N ALA A 14 -1.48 -1.80 4.02
CA ALA A 14 -1.10 -3.19 4.10
C ALA A 14 -1.13 -3.81 5.52
N SER A 15 -1.51 -3.07 6.56
CA SER A 15 -1.58 -3.58 7.94
C SER A 15 -2.80 -4.47 8.22
N GLN A 16 -3.83 -4.43 7.36
CA GLN A 16 -5.09 -5.16 7.59
C GLN A 16 -5.24 -6.44 6.75
N CYS A 17 -4.42 -6.60 5.72
CA CYS A 17 -4.34 -7.84 4.96
C CYS A 17 -3.14 -8.62 5.49
N ASN A 18 -3.36 -9.70 6.27
CA ASN A 18 -2.30 -10.58 6.77
C ASN A 18 -1.41 -11.06 5.61
N LYS A 19 -0.28 -10.38 5.39
CA LYS A 19 0.63 -10.62 4.25
C LYS A 19 1.25 -12.03 4.24
N SER A 20 1.01 -12.85 5.26
CA SER A 20 1.51 -14.22 5.42
C SER A 20 0.59 -15.27 4.78
N GLU A 21 -0.73 -15.11 4.81
CA GLU A 21 -1.68 -16.10 4.24
C GLU A 21 -2.18 -15.75 2.84
N LEU A 22 -1.90 -14.54 2.36
CA LEU A 22 -2.54 -14.01 1.15
C LEU A 22 -1.84 -14.37 -0.16
N PHE A 23 -0.65 -14.98 -0.14
CA PHE A 23 0.09 -15.25 -1.38
C PHE A 23 -0.68 -16.17 -2.34
N SER A 24 -1.61 -16.98 -1.82
CA SER A 24 -2.48 -17.87 -2.62
C SER A 24 -3.68 -17.16 -3.27
N SER A 25 -4.03 -15.93 -2.88
CA SER A 25 -5.24 -15.23 -3.37
C SER A 25 -4.95 -13.89 -4.05
N PHE A 26 -3.67 -13.58 -4.28
CA PHE A 26 -3.27 -12.41 -5.07
C PHE A 26 -3.33 -12.75 -6.56
N SER A 27 -4.08 -11.97 -7.32
CA SER A 27 -4.02 -12.02 -8.78
C SER A 27 -2.90 -11.10 -9.26
N THR A 28 -2.16 -11.52 -10.27
CA THR A 28 -1.20 -10.64 -10.94
C THR A 28 -1.95 -9.59 -11.75
N SER A 29 -1.46 -8.35 -11.74
CA SER A 29 -2.04 -7.23 -12.48
C SER A 29 -0.95 -6.33 -13.04
N GLY A 30 -1.13 -5.85 -14.26
CA GLY A 30 -0.37 -4.72 -14.80
C GLY A 30 -0.91 -3.39 -14.27
N LEU A 31 -0.05 -2.37 -14.20
CA LEU A 31 -0.50 -0.97 -14.05
C LEU A 31 -0.73 -0.30 -15.41
N SER A 32 -0.09 -0.81 -16.45
CA SER A 32 -0.24 -0.39 -17.83
C SER A 32 -0.24 -1.63 -18.72
N ASP A 33 -0.91 -1.51 -19.87
CA ASP A 33 -0.92 -2.50 -20.95
C ASP A 33 0.19 -2.21 -21.98
N ILE A 34 0.99 -1.15 -21.78
CA ILE A 34 2.13 -0.79 -22.63
C ILE A 34 3.40 -1.48 -22.09
N PRO A 35 4.10 -2.29 -22.90
CA PRO A 35 5.35 -2.92 -22.50
C PRO A 35 6.43 -1.91 -22.09
N GLY A 36 7.15 -2.20 -21.02
CA GLY A 36 8.26 -1.39 -20.51
C GLY A 36 7.85 -0.22 -19.61
N GLU A 37 6.56 0.06 -19.44
CA GLU A 37 6.10 1.19 -18.62
C GLU A 37 6.05 0.83 -17.13
N ALA A 38 5.53 -0.35 -16.79
CA ALA A 38 5.37 -0.76 -15.40
C ALA A 38 5.57 -2.26 -15.19
N MET A 39 6.30 -2.60 -14.13
CA MET A 39 6.50 -3.98 -13.70
C MET A 39 5.23 -4.57 -13.08
N VAL A 40 5.14 -5.89 -13.06
CA VAL A 40 4.00 -6.63 -12.50
C VAL A 40 3.72 -6.24 -11.05
N LYS A 41 2.44 -6.10 -10.75
CA LYS A 41 1.93 -5.88 -9.40
C LYS A 41 0.97 -7.00 -8.99
N LEU A 42 0.66 -7.02 -7.71
CA LEU A 42 -0.27 -7.97 -7.11
C LEU A 42 -1.53 -7.22 -6.68
N TYR A 43 -2.69 -7.62 -7.20
CA TYR A 43 -3.97 -7.09 -6.80
C TYR A 43 -4.58 -7.93 -5.67
N CYS A 44 -4.95 -7.26 -4.56
CA CYS A 44 -5.69 -7.91 -3.49
C CYS A 44 -7.20 -7.68 -3.65
N PRO A 45 -8.04 -8.72 -3.80
CA PRO A 45 -9.49 -8.53 -3.86
C PRO A 45 -10.10 -8.12 -2.51
N LYS A 46 -9.37 -8.30 -1.40
CA LYS A 46 -9.85 -8.05 -0.03
C LYS A 46 -9.82 -6.57 0.34
N CYS A 47 -8.72 -5.88 0.03
CA CYS A 47 -8.59 -4.43 0.20
C CYS A 47 -8.78 -3.64 -1.09
N MET A 48 -8.92 -4.32 -2.25
CA MET A 48 -9.06 -3.71 -3.57
C MET A 48 -7.91 -2.76 -3.89
N ASP A 49 -6.69 -3.20 -3.59
CA ASP A 49 -5.49 -2.38 -3.63
C ASP A 49 -4.33 -3.17 -4.24
N VAL A 50 -3.34 -2.44 -4.75
CA VAL A 50 -2.26 -2.96 -5.58
C VAL A 50 -0.93 -2.93 -4.81
N TYR A 51 -0.23 -4.06 -4.80
CA TYR A 51 0.99 -4.27 -4.02
C TYR A 51 2.17 -4.65 -4.90
N THR A 52 3.36 -4.21 -4.49
CA THR A 52 4.61 -4.68 -5.11
C THR A 52 4.94 -6.09 -4.58
N PRO A 53 5.28 -7.05 -5.47
CA PRO A 53 5.66 -8.39 -5.05
C PRO A 53 6.88 -8.35 -4.11
N LYS A 54 6.83 -9.13 -3.03
CA LYS A 54 7.93 -9.19 -2.04
C LYS A 54 9.18 -9.86 -2.59
N SER A 55 9.02 -10.84 -3.47
CA SER A 55 10.13 -11.60 -4.05
C SER A 55 10.74 -10.82 -5.21
N SER A 56 12.07 -10.64 -5.16
CA SER A 56 12.85 -9.99 -6.21
C SER A 56 12.78 -10.71 -7.56
N LYS A 57 12.45 -12.01 -7.57
CA LYS A 57 12.32 -12.80 -8.81
C LYS A 57 11.31 -12.20 -9.79
N HIS A 58 10.25 -11.57 -9.28
CA HIS A 58 9.17 -11.01 -10.10
C HIS A 58 9.32 -9.50 -10.33
N HIS A 59 10.43 -8.88 -9.89
CA HIS A 59 10.62 -7.43 -10.03
C HIS A 59 10.94 -7.00 -11.46
N HIS A 60 11.45 -7.92 -12.28
CA HIS A 60 11.81 -7.68 -13.68
C HIS A 60 10.78 -8.24 -14.67
N THR A 61 9.61 -8.69 -14.17
CA THR A 61 8.53 -9.17 -15.02
C THR A 61 7.64 -8.00 -15.39
N ASP A 62 7.42 -7.80 -16.69
CA ASP A 62 6.55 -6.75 -17.20
C ASP A 62 5.08 -7.01 -16.82
N GLY A 63 4.39 -5.97 -16.35
CA GLY A 63 2.98 -6.03 -16.01
C GLY A 63 2.07 -6.09 -17.24
N ALA A 64 2.54 -5.60 -18.39
CA ALA A 64 1.77 -5.58 -19.63
C ALA A 64 1.37 -6.98 -20.12
N TYR A 65 2.15 -8.02 -19.78
CA TYR A 65 1.82 -9.41 -20.13
C TYR A 65 0.58 -9.96 -19.42
N PHE A 66 0.22 -9.40 -18.26
CA PHE A 66 -0.98 -9.78 -17.52
C PHE A 66 -2.17 -8.89 -17.85
N GLY A 67 -1.89 -7.64 -18.21
CA GLY A 67 -2.86 -6.59 -18.46
C GLY A 67 -3.45 -6.00 -17.18
N THR A 68 -4.06 -4.82 -17.34
CA THR A 68 -4.68 -4.05 -16.25
C THR A 68 -6.02 -4.64 -15.79
N GLY A 69 -6.78 -5.20 -16.73
CA GLY A 69 -8.15 -5.67 -16.51
C GLY A 69 -8.28 -7.10 -15.96
N PHE A 70 -7.21 -7.89 -15.91
CA PHE A 70 -7.30 -9.32 -15.56
C PHE A 70 -7.97 -9.59 -14.20
N PRO A 71 -7.59 -8.94 -13.09
CA PRO A 71 -8.24 -9.18 -11.80
C PRO A 71 -9.72 -8.77 -11.82
N HIS A 72 -10.04 -7.67 -12.51
CA HIS A 72 -11.42 -7.19 -12.60
C HIS A 72 -12.30 -8.18 -13.35
N MET A 73 -11.84 -8.67 -14.50
CA MET A 73 -12.57 -9.66 -15.29
C MET A 73 -12.73 -10.99 -14.53
N LEU A 74 -11.69 -11.46 -13.84
CA LEU A 74 -11.73 -12.69 -13.06
C LEU A 74 -12.87 -12.68 -12.01
N TYR A 75 -12.99 -11.59 -11.23
CA TYR A 75 -14.04 -11.47 -10.21
C TYR A 75 -15.41 -11.07 -10.78
N MET A 76 -15.49 -10.64 -12.04
CA MET A 76 -16.77 -10.46 -12.74
C MET A 76 -17.36 -11.80 -13.19
N VAL A 77 -16.51 -12.71 -13.70
CA VAL A 77 -16.93 -14.05 -14.13
C VAL A 77 -17.17 -14.96 -12.92
N HIS A 78 -16.33 -14.86 -11.90
CA HIS A 78 -16.40 -15.70 -10.69
C HIS A 78 -16.53 -14.86 -9.41
N PRO A 79 -17.73 -14.37 -9.08
CA PRO A 79 -17.96 -13.57 -7.88
C PRO A 79 -17.77 -14.36 -6.57
N GLU A 80 -17.84 -15.70 -6.60
CA GLU A 80 -17.69 -16.60 -5.46
C GLU A 80 -16.30 -16.55 -4.82
N TYR A 81 -15.26 -16.22 -5.59
CA TYR A 81 -13.90 -16.10 -5.08
C TYR A 81 -13.63 -14.75 -4.41
N ARG A 82 -14.59 -13.82 -4.40
CA ARG A 82 -14.40 -12.51 -3.79
C ARG A 82 -14.49 -12.60 -2.26
N PRO A 83 -13.38 -12.42 -1.52
CA PRO A 83 -13.42 -12.48 -0.06
C PRO A 83 -14.20 -11.31 0.52
N LYS A 84 -14.83 -11.54 1.67
CA LYS A 84 -15.45 -10.47 2.46
C LYS A 84 -14.37 -9.48 2.93
N ARG A 85 -14.71 -8.18 2.91
CA ARG A 85 -13.84 -7.12 3.41
C ARG A 85 -13.50 -7.36 4.88
N PRO A 86 -12.29 -7.01 5.33
CA PRO A 86 -11.91 -7.21 6.73
C PRO A 86 -12.83 -6.37 7.62
N ALA A 87 -13.42 -6.99 8.64
CA ALA A 87 -14.33 -6.32 9.56
C ALA A 87 -13.61 -5.35 10.50
N ASN A 88 -12.31 -5.59 10.76
CA ASN A 88 -11.54 -4.85 11.73
C ASN A 88 -10.61 -3.87 11.04
N GLN A 89 -10.96 -2.58 11.09
CA GLN A 89 -10.08 -1.50 10.69
C GLN A 89 -8.97 -1.30 11.72
N PHE A 90 -7.74 -1.08 11.27
CA PHE A 90 -6.66 -0.70 12.17
C PHE A 90 -7.02 0.64 12.86
N VAL A 91 -7.02 0.63 14.20
CA VAL A 91 -7.26 1.83 15.01
C VAL A 91 -5.93 2.26 15.63
N PRO A 92 -5.35 3.40 15.20
CA PRO A 92 -4.11 3.91 15.79
C PRO A 92 -4.34 4.29 17.24
N ARG A 93 -3.57 3.68 18.15
CA ARG A 93 -3.60 3.95 19.58
C ARG A 93 -2.22 4.30 20.10
N LEU A 94 -2.11 5.39 20.85
CA LEU A 94 -0.90 5.80 21.55
C LEU A 94 -1.21 5.81 23.05
N TYR A 95 -0.49 5.01 23.84
CA TYR A 95 -0.76 4.78 25.26
C TYR A 95 -2.23 4.42 25.55
N GLY A 96 -2.89 3.68 24.66
CA GLY A 96 -4.30 3.26 24.80
C GLY A 96 -5.33 4.26 24.25
N PHE A 97 -4.95 5.53 24.05
CA PHE A 97 -5.82 6.57 23.50
C PHE A 97 -5.83 6.55 21.97
N LYS A 98 -7.02 6.77 21.38
CA LYS A 98 -7.16 6.91 19.92
C LYS A 98 -6.56 8.26 19.47
N ILE A 99 -5.83 8.25 18.38
CA ILE A 99 -5.30 9.48 17.78
C ILE A 99 -6.43 10.20 17.04
N HIS A 100 -6.62 11.49 17.33
CA HIS A 100 -7.64 12.30 16.65
C HIS A 100 -7.20 12.61 15.20
N PRO A 101 -8.10 12.54 14.20
CA PRO A 101 -7.76 12.72 12.78
C PRO A 101 -7.05 14.04 12.47
N MET A 102 -7.37 15.11 13.21
CA MET A 102 -6.74 16.41 13.04
C MET A 102 -5.23 16.41 13.31
N ALA A 103 -4.74 15.50 14.16
CA ALA A 103 -3.31 15.41 14.48
C ALA A 103 -2.47 15.09 13.23
N TYR A 104 -3.02 14.31 12.29
CA TYR A 104 -2.35 13.99 11.02
C TYR A 104 -2.17 15.22 10.14
N GLN A 105 -3.17 16.09 10.07
CA GLN A 105 -3.12 17.29 9.24
C GLN A 105 -2.08 18.28 9.77
N LEU A 106 -2.02 18.48 11.09
CA LEU A 106 -1.00 19.32 11.74
C LEU A 106 0.41 18.79 11.48
N GLN A 107 0.59 17.47 11.53
CA GLN A 107 1.88 16.84 11.25
C GLN A 107 2.32 17.04 9.79
N LEU A 108 1.40 16.92 8.83
CA LEU A 108 1.68 17.16 7.40
C LEU A 108 2.08 18.62 7.14
N GLN A 109 1.38 19.57 7.76
CA GLN A 109 1.70 21.00 7.65
C GLN A 109 3.05 21.33 8.29
N ALA A 110 3.37 20.73 9.44
CA ALA A 110 4.67 20.90 10.08
C ALA A 110 5.80 20.34 9.20
N ALA A 111 5.59 19.15 8.60
CA ALA A 111 6.56 18.53 7.70
C ALA A 111 6.80 19.36 6.42
N SER A 112 5.74 19.94 5.82
CA SER A 112 5.89 20.80 4.65
C SER A 112 6.57 22.13 4.97
N SER A 113 6.45 22.60 6.22
CA SER A 113 7.03 23.87 6.67
C SER A 113 8.51 23.75 7.06
N PHE A 114 9.03 22.53 7.22
CA PHE A 114 10.45 22.29 7.52
C PHE A 114 11.32 22.62 6.29
N LYS A 115 11.76 23.88 6.20
CA LYS A 115 12.87 24.28 5.32
C LYS A 115 14.14 23.61 5.86
N SER A 116 14.73 22.70 5.09
CA SER A 116 16.02 22.09 5.44
C SER A 116 17.04 23.18 5.76
N PRO A 117 17.76 23.12 6.90
CA PRO A 117 18.85 24.04 7.15
C PRO A 117 19.88 23.86 6.05
N VAL A 118 20.14 24.92 5.29
CA VAL A 118 21.22 24.99 4.31
C VAL A 118 22.50 24.59 5.04
N LYS A 119 23.08 23.43 4.71
CA LYS A 119 24.42 23.09 5.16
C LYS A 119 25.36 24.11 4.51
N SER A 120 25.79 25.10 5.29
CA SER A 120 26.93 25.96 4.97
C SER A 120 28.17 25.06 5.00
N THR A 121 28.54 24.53 3.84
CA THR A 121 29.80 23.84 3.63
C THR A 121 30.90 24.89 3.76
N ARG A 122 31.73 24.75 4.79
CA ARG A 122 32.95 25.54 5.01
C ARG A 122 34.12 24.89 4.29
#